data_AF-A0A923UAU0-F1
#
_entry.id   AF-A0A923UAU0-F1
#
_cell.length_a   1.000
_cell.length_b   1.000
_cell.length_c   1.000
_cell.angle_alpha   90.00
_cell.angle_beta   90.00
_cell.angle_gamma   90.00
#
_symmetry.space_group_name_H-M   'P 1'
#
loop_
_entity.id
_entity.type
_entity.pdbx_description
1 polymer ?
#
loop_
_entity_poly.entity_id
_entity_poly.type
_entity_poly.pdbx_seq_one_letter_code
_entity_poly.pdbx_strand_id
1 'polypeptide(L)' 'MVLHTIDSGRLRISVDETGAELSSMCDETGRELLWQGQSVWKRRAPILFPIIGQMP' A
#
# COMPACT_ATOMS: atom_id res chain seq x y z
N MET A 1 -7.73 -0.74 -12.34
CA MET A 1 -7.46 -0.36 -10.94
C MET A 1 -7.55 1.15 -10.87
N VAL A 2 -8.41 1.65 -9.98
CA VAL A 2 -8.45 3.08 -9.64
C VAL A 2 -7.49 3.29 -8.48
N LEU A 3 -6.66 4.32 -8.57
CA LEU A 3 -5.76 4.73 -7.50
C LEU A 3 -6.27 6.05 -6.92
N HIS A 4 -6.42 6.09 -5.60
CA HIS A 4 -6.73 7.31 -4.87
C HIS A 4 -5.45 7.84 -4.24
N THR A 5 -5.10 9.10 -4.54
CA THR A 5 -3.92 9.75 -3.98
C THR A 5 -4.33 10.84 -3.00
N ILE A 6 -3.67 10.87 -1.85
CA ILE A 6 -3.80 11.93 -0.85
C ILE A 6 -2.40 12.49 -0.63
N ASP A 7 -2.29 13.82 -0.64
CA ASP A 7 -1.02 14.53 -0.48
C ASP A 7 -1.19 15.66 0.54
N SER A 8 -0.31 15.69 1.53
CA SER A 8 -0.27 16.70 2.59
C SER A 8 0.90 17.67 2.44
N GLY A 9 1.73 17.53 1.40
CA GLY A 9 3.00 18.23 1.20
C GLY A 9 4.17 17.61 1.98
N ARG A 10 3.91 16.91 3.09
CA ARG A 10 4.93 16.17 3.86
C ARG A 10 4.94 14.67 3.57
N LEU A 11 3.77 14.15 3.18
CA LEU A 11 3.55 12.74 2.90
C LEU A 11 2.53 12.63 1.78
N ARG A 12 2.86 11.83 0.77
CA ARG A 12 1.96 11.45 -0.32
C ARG A 12 1.71 9.95 -0.25
N ILE A 13 0.45 9.56 -0.24
CA ILE A 13 0.05 8.15 -0.27
C ILE A 13 -0.81 7.86 -1.48
N SER A 14 -0.74 6.62 -1.98
CA SER A 14 -1.67 6.10 -2.99
C SER A 14 -2.29 4.81 -2.51
N VAL A 15 -3.61 4.69 -2.62
CA VAL A 15 -4.39 3.51 -2.22
C VAL A 15 -5.05 2.91 -3.46
N ASP A 16 -4.85 1.62 -3.68
CA ASP A 16 -5.60 0.86 -4.68
C ASP A 16 -7.01 0.61 -4.15
N GLU A 17 -8.02 0.97 -4.94
CA GLU A 17 -9.42 0.70 -4.60
C GLU A 17 -9.66 -0.81 -4.35
N THR A 18 -8.90 -1.67 -5.03
CA THR A 18 -8.96 -3.12 -4.84
C THR A 18 -8.43 -3.50 -3.46
N GLY A 19 -9.34 -3.87 -2.55
CA GLY A 19 -8.97 -4.25 -1.18
C GLY A 19 -8.45 -3.08 -0.33
N ALA A 20 -8.63 -1.84 -0.78
CA ALA A 20 -8.11 -0.63 -0.16
C ALA A 20 -6.61 -0.76 0.23
N GLU A 21 -5.82 -1.41 -0.64
CA GLU A 21 -4.41 -1.70 -0.38
C GLU A 21 -3.58 -0.42 -0.49
N LEU A 22 -2.89 -0.04 0.59
CA LEU A 22 -1.91 1.04 0.53
C LEU A 22 -0.78 0.60 -0.39
N SER A 23 -0.61 1.35 -1.48
CA SER A 23 0.19 0.95 -2.63
C SER A 23 1.49 1.75 -2.76
N SER A 24 1.55 2.96 -2.21
CA SER A 24 2.74 3.82 -2.16
C SER A 24 2.62 4.79 -0.98
N MET A 25 3.76 5.13 -0.38
CA MET A 25 3.89 6.13 0.68
C MET A 25 5.25 6.83 0.55
N CYS A 26 5.26 8.03 -0.01
CA CYS A 26 6.46 8.83 -0.20
C CYS A 26 6.55 9.97 0.80
N ASP A 27 7.72 10.15 1.40
CA ASP A 27 8.02 11.34 2.19
C ASP A 27 8.24 12.59 1.31
N GLU A 28 8.42 13.74 1.95
CA GLU A 28 8.68 15.04 1.32
C GLU A 28 9.94 15.09 0.44
N THR A 29 10.88 14.16 0.63
CA THR A 29 12.08 14.04 -0.22
C THR A 29 11.84 13.19 -1.46
N GLY A 30 10.65 12.59 -1.58
CA GLY A 30 10.29 11.66 -2.65
C GLY A 30 10.77 10.23 -2.40
N ARG A 31 11.26 9.91 -1.19
CA ARG A 31 11.68 8.55 -0.84
C ARG A 31 10.44 7.69 -0.63
N GLU A 32 10.33 6.61 -1.39
CA GLU A 32 9.32 5.58 -1.17
C GLU A 32 9.63 4.81 0.12
N LEU A 33 8.69 4.82 1.05
CA LEU A 33 8.79 4.18 2.36
C LEU A 33 8.17 2.78 2.35
N LEU A 34 7.26 2.50 1.42
CA LEU A 34 6.58 1.22 1.33
C LEU A 34 7.25 0.27 0.34
N TRP A 35 7.38 -0.99 0.73
CA TRP A 35 7.81 -2.06 -0.18
C TRP A 35 6.91 -2.13 -1.43
N GLN A 36 7.52 -2.16 -2.61
CA GLN A 36 6.79 -2.05 -3.88
C GLN A 36 6.35 -3.38 -4.51
N GLY A 37 6.64 -4.51 -3.86
CA GLY A 37 6.36 -5.83 -4.39
C GLY A 37 7.46 -6.27 -5.38
N GLN A 38 8.27 -7.26 -5.00
CA GLN A 38 9.27 -7.88 -5.87
C GLN A 38 9.24 -9.41 -5.71
N SER A 39 10.25 -10.11 -6.22
CA SER A 39 10.29 -11.58 -6.25
C SER A 39 10.07 -12.25 -4.90
N VAL A 40 10.59 -11.66 -3.82
CA VAL A 40 10.52 -12.22 -2.46
C VAL A 40 9.11 -12.13 -1.87
N TRP A 41 8.39 -11.04 -2.16
CA TRP A 41 7.03 -10.80 -1.66
C TRP A 41 6.33 -9.87 -2.65
N LYS A 42 5.23 -10.34 -3.26
CA LYS A 42 4.54 -9.62 -4.35
C LYS A 42 3.56 -8.54 -3.90
N ARG A 43 3.01 -8.65 -2.69
CA ARG A 43 2.08 -7.67 -2.11
C ARG A 43 2.78 -6.55 -1.33
N ARG A 44 2.00 -5.56 -0.90
CA ARG A 44 2.48 -4.41 -0.11
C ARG A 44 1.80 -4.44 1.26
N ALA A 45 0.72 -3.69 1.42
CA ALA A 45 -0.01 -3.55 2.68
C ALA A 45 -1.48 -4.03 2.54
N PRO A 46 -1.70 -5.36 2.39
CA PRO A 46 -3.05 -5.89 2.26
C PRO A 46 -3.85 -5.72 3.56
N ILE A 47 -5.14 -5.42 3.44
CA ILE A 47 -6.08 -5.48 4.57
C ILE A 47 -6.40 -6.96 4.85
N LEU A 48 -6.21 -7.41 6.09
CA LEU A 48 -6.46 -8.78 6.52
C LEU A 48 -7.82 -8.86 7.24
N PHE A 49 -8.85 -9.32 6.53
CA PHE A 49 -10.22 -9.41 7.04
C PHE A 49 -11.04 -10.47 6.27
N PRO A 50 -11.99 -11.19 6.89
CA PRO A 50 -12.29 -11.24 8.33
C PRO A 50 -11.39 -12.20 9.12
N ILE A 51 -10.55 -12.96 8.43
CA ILE A 51 -9.65 -13.95 9.02
C ILE A 51 -8.22 -13.55 8.70
N ILE A 52 -7.34 -13.77 9.66
CA ILE A 52 -5.89 -13.54 9.53
C ILE A 52 -5.22 -14.90 9.35
N GLY A 53 -4.36 -15.02 8.34
CA GLY A 53 -3.61 -16.24 8.09
C GLY A 53 -4.43 -17.32 7.39
N GLN A 54 -4.26 -18.57 7.82
CA GLN A 54 -4.85 -19.74 7.17
C GLN A 54 -6.05 -20.23 7.98
N MET A 55 -7.14 -20.58 7.29
CA MET A 55 -8.28 -21.27 7.88
C MET A 55 -7.99 -22.79 7.87
N PRO A 56 -8.28 -23.54 8.95
CA PRO A 56 -8.14 -24.99 8.97
C PRO A 56 -9.09 -25.70 8.00
#